data_AF-A0A830FGM5-F1
#
_entry.id   AF-A0A830FGM5-F1
#
_cell.length_a   1.000
_cell.length_b   1.000
_cell.length_c   1.000
_cell.angle_alpha   90.00
_cell.angle_beta   90.00
_cell.angle_gamma   90.00
#
_symmetry.space_group_name_H-M   'P 1'
#
loop_
_entity.id
_entity.type
_entity.pdbx_description
1 polymer ?
#
loop_
_entity_poly.entity_id
_entity_poly.type
_entity_poly.pdbx_seq_one_letter_code
_entity_poly.pdbx_strand_id
1 'polypeptide(L)' 'MSDVDFQWVMQTTFSLTIVVGAPLVAALSLFFTLPGWEAWVNFAIRVCAAVWLATALCVYGYARWVREPTSV' A
#
# COMPACT_ATOMS: atom_id res chain seq x y z
N MET A 1 13.93 -2.08 24.86
CA MET A 1 13.24 -1.35 23.78
C MET A 1 13.12 -2.35 22.64
N SER A 2 11.90 -2.67 22.24
CA SER A 2 11.43 -3.91 21.61
C SER A 2 12.33 -4.49 20.52
N ASP A 3 12.69 -5.77 20.66
CA ASP A 3 13.41 -6.53 19.63
C ASP A 3 12.45 -6.75 18.46
N VAL A 4 12.52 -5.86 17.47
CA VAL A 4 11.75 -5.97 16.23
C VAL A 4 12.56 -6.80 15.27
N ASP A 5 12.03 -7.96 14.86
CA ASP A 5 12.64 -8.83 13.86
C ASP A 5 12.71 -8.13 12.50
N PHE A 6 13.79 -7.40 12.25
CA PHE A 6 14.00 -6.66 11.00
C PHE A 6 13.98 -7.59 9.77
N GLN A 7 14.43 -8.84 9.90
CA GLN A 7 14.33 -9.84 8.85
C GLN A 7 12.87 -10.16 8.50
N TRP A 8 12.02 -10.34 9.51
CA TRP A 8 10.59 -10.58 9.32
C TRP A 8 9.89 -9.35 8.73
N VAL A 9 10.26 -8.14 9.19
CA VAL A 9 9.70 -6.89 8.66
C VAL A 9 10.01 -6.75 7.17
N MET A 10 11.24 -7.00 6.76
CA MET A 10 11.62 -6.90 5.34
C MET A 10 10.93 -7.97 4.49
N GLN A 11 10.90 -9.23 4.94
CA GLN A 11 10.20 -10.30 4.22
C GLN A 11 8.70 -10.06 4.11
N THR A 12 8.08 -9.61 5.19
CA THR A 12 6.64 -9.31 5.22
C THR A 12 6.33 -8.12 4.32
N THR A 13 7.13 -7.06 4.38
CA THR A 13 6.94 -5.89 3.51
C THR A 13 7.08 -6.26 2.04
N PHE A 14 8.11 -7.04 1.69
CA PHE A 14 8.31 -7.53 0.33
C PHE A 14 7.13 -8.39 -0.14
N SER A 15 6.74 -9.38 0.66
CA SER A 15 5.63 -10.30 0.34
C SER A 15 4.31 -9.56 0.19
N LEU A 16 4.01 -8.63 1.10
CA LEU A 16 2.80 -7.81 1.05
C LEU A 16 2.75 -6.96 -0.22
N THR A 17 3.86 -6.33 -0.59
CA THR A 17 3.90 -5.46 -1.78
C THR A 17 3.65 -6.24 -3.07
N ILE A 18 4.14 -7.48 -3.16
CA ILE A 18 3.88 -8.35 -4.32
C ILE A 18 2.43 -8.84 -4.31
N VAL A 19 2.01 -9.45 -3.19
CA VAL A 19 0.69 -10.11 -3.09
C VAL A 19 -0.46 -9.11 -3.16
N VAL A 20 -0.26 -7.86 -2.74
CA VAL A 20 -1.28 -6.81 -2.80
C VAL A 20 -1.12 -5.96 -4.05
N GLY A 21 0.11 -5.53 -4.36
CA GLY A 21 0.38 -4.61 -5.47
C GLY A 21 0.07 -5.21 -6.83
N ALA A 22 0.52 -6.44 -7.11
CA ALA A 22 0.31 -7.06 -8.41
C ALA A 22 -1.18 -7.32 -8.73
N PRO A 23 -2.00 -7.87 -7.80
CA PRO A 23 -3.43 -8.01 -8.05
C PRO A 23 -4.17 -6.68 -8.20
N LEU A 24 -3.79 -5.63 -7.47
CA LEU A 24 -4.38 -4.30 -7.62
C LEU A 24 -4.12 -3.70 -9.00
N VAL A 25 -2.87 -3.79 -9.49
CA VAL A 25 -2.54 -3.34 -10.85
C VAL A 25 -3.30 -4.15 -11.89
N ALA A 26 -3.37 -5.47 -11.74
CA ALA A 26 -4.09 -6.35 -12.67
C ALA A 26 -5.61 -6.09 -12.67
N ALA A 27 -6.23 -5.88 -11.50
CA ALA A 27 -7.66 -5.60 -11.40
C ALA A 27 -7.99 -4.22 -11.97
N LEU A 28 -7.19 -3.21 -11.66
CA LEU A 28 -7.44 -1.85 -12.14
C LEU A 28 -7.15 -1.69 -13.64
N SER A 29 -6.23 -2.47 -14.23
CA SER A 29 -5.94 -2.40 -15.67
C SER A 29 -7.11 -2.85 -16.54
N LEU A 30 -8.05 -3.64 -16.00
CA LEU A 30 -9.27 -4.03 -16.71
C LEU A 30 -10.15 -2.83 -17.12
N PHE A 31 -9.99 -1.70 -16.44
CA PHE A 31 -10.79 -0.50 -16.68
C PHE A 31 -10.10 0.54 -17.57
N PHE A 32 -8.83 0.32 -17.94
CA PHE A 32 -8.04 1.26 -18.73
C PHE A 32 -7.39 0.59 -19.94
N THR A 33 -7.58 1.14 -21.13
CA THR A 33 -6.81 0.76 -22.31
C THR A 33 -5.41 1.35 -22.22
N LEU A 34 -4.41 0.47 -22.10
CA LEU A 34 -2.99 0.83 -21.92
C LEU A 34 -2.21 0.50 -23.22
N PRO A 35 -2.11 1.45 -24.17
CA PRO A 35 -1.36 1.23 -25.40
C PRO A 35 0.14 1.31 -25.11
N GLY A 36 0.84 0.18 -25.27
CA GLY A 36 2.29 0.11 -25.19
C GLY A 36 2.88 0.05 -23.78
N TRP A 37 4.13 -0.38 -23.70
CA TRP A 37 4.84 -0.67 -22.45
C TRP A 37 4.95 0.52 -21.49
N GLU A 38 5.17 1.73 -22.01
CA GLU A 38 5.30 2.94 -21.19
C GLU A 38 4.01 3.25 -20.40
N ALA A 39 2.84 3.02 -21.01
CA ALA A 39 1.56 3.21 -20.35
C ALA A 39 1.39 2.25 -19.17
N TRP A 40 1.81 0.98 -19.32
CA TRP A 40 1.78 -0.03 -18.26
C TRP A 40 2.66 0.35 -17.07
N VAL A 41 3.88 0.82 -17.32
CA VAL A 41 4.80 1.23 -16.25
C VAL A 41 4.24 2.44 -15.49
N ASN A 42 3.82 3.49 -16.20
CA ASN A 42 3.24 4.67 -15.57
C ASN A 42 1.97 4.34 -14.77
N PHE A 43 1.13 3.44 -15.27
CA PHE A 43 -0.06 2.99 -14.57
C PHE A 43 0.30 2.26 -13.27
N ALA A 44 1.22 1.30 -13.31
CA ALA A 44 1.65 0.55 -12.13
C ALA A 44 2.21 1.47 -11.04
N ILE A 45 3.04 2.46 -11.41
CA ILE A 45 3.61 3.43 -10.48
C ILE A 45 2.50 4.26 -9.81
N ARG A 46 1.52 4.74 -10.57
CA ARG A 46 0.40 5.54 -10.03
C ARG A 46 -0.49 4.73 -9.10
N VAL A 47 -0.76 3.48 -9.44
CA VAL A 47 -1.51 2.56 -8.56
C VAL A 47 -0.76 2.33 -7.26
N CYS A 48 0.55 2.04 -7.31
CA CYS A 48 1.39 1.92 -6.12
C CYS A 48 1.35 3.18 -5.25
N ALA A 49 1.50 4.36 -5.85
CA ALA A 49 1.44 5.63 -5.14
C ALA A 49 0.09 5.82 -4.43
N ALA A 50 -1.02 5.51 -5.10
CA ALA A 50 -2.36 5.60 -4.53
C ALA A 50 -2.56 4.64 -3.35
N VAL A 51 -2.09 3.40 -3.47
CA VAL A 51 -2.14 2.39 -2.38
C VAL A 51 -1.31 2.85 -1.18
N TRP A 52 -0.13 3.41 -1.42
CA TRP A 52 0.74 3.92 -0.37
C TRP A 52 0.09 5.10 0.38
N LEU A 53 -0.51 6.03 -0.36
CA LEU A 53 -1.29 7.15 0.20
C LEU A 53 -2.49 6.65 1.01
N ALA A 54 -3.29 5.73 0.48
CA ALA A 54 -4.43 5.17 1.17
C ALA A 54 -4.01 4.47 2.47
N THR A 55 -2.93 3.70 2.44
CA THR A 55 -2.38 3.04 3.62
C THR A 55 -1.93 4.06 4.66
N ALA A 56 -1.18 5.10 4.26
CA ALA A 56 -0.75 6.17 5.15
C ALA A 56 -1.93 6.91 5.79
N LEU A 57 -2.97 7.21 5.00
CA LEU A 57 -4.20 7.85 5.48
C LEU A 57 -4.97 6.95 6.44
N CYS A 58 -5.12 5.66 6.14
CA CYS A 58 -5.76 4.69 7.04
C CYS A 58 -5.00 4.58 8.37
N VAL A 59 -3.67 4.47 8.33
CA VAL A 59 -2.83 4.39 9.54
C VAL A 59 -2.92 5.69 10.35
N TYR A 60 -2.82 6.84 9.70
CA TYR A 60 -2.95 8.13 10.36
C TYR A 60 -4.34 8.33 10.98
N GLY A 61 -5.39 8.00 10.23
CA GLY A 61 -6.78 8.04 10.68
C GLY A 61 -7.03 7.09 11.86
N TYR A 62 -6.55 5.86 11.78
CA TYR A 62 -6.61 4.88 12.87
C TYR A 62 -5.88 5.39 14.11
N ALA A 63 -4.65 5.90 13.96
CA ALA A 63 -3.89 6.46 15.07
C ALA A 63 -4.59 7.67 15.71
N ARG A 64 -5.25 8.52 14.90
CA ARG A 64 -6.06 9.64 15.40
C ARG A 64 -7.27 9.15 16.18
N TRP A 65 -8.02 8.20 15.63
CA TRP A 65 -9.23 7.64 16.26
C TRP A 65 -8.92 6.88 17.56
N VAL A 66 -7.87 6.06 17.56
CA VAL A 66 -7.48 5.26 18.74
C VAL A 66 -6.85 6.12 19.83
N ARG A 67 -6.28 7.28 19.49
CA ARG A 67 -5.64 8.18 20.46
C ARG A 67 -6.51 9.33 20.93
N GLU A 68 -7.81 9.37 20.62
CA GLU A 68 -8.73 10.19 21.41
C GLU A 68 -8.87 9.52 22.78
N PRO A 69 -8.20 10.02 23.83
CA PRO A 69 -8.39 9.49 25.16
C PRO A 69 -9.79 9.96 25.53
N THR A 70 -10.71 9.03 25.75
CA THR A 70 -11.92 9.33 26.50
C THR A 70 -11.42 9.77 27.88
N SER A 71 -11.37 11.09 28.09
CA SER A 71 -11.03 11.70 29.36
C SER A 71 -12.20 11.41 30.31
N VAL A 72 -12.13 10.27 31.00
CA VAL A 72 -12.96 9.93 32.15
C VAL A 72 -12.14 10.02 33.42
#